data_AF-A0AAV5R1Y2-F1
#
_entry.id   AF-A0AAV5R1Y2-F1
#
_cell.length_a   1.000
_cell.length_b   1.000
_cell.length_c   1.000
_cell.angle_alpha   90.00
_cell.angle_beta   90.00
_cell.angle_gamma   90.00
#
_symmetry.space_group_name_H-M   'P 1'
#
loop_
_entity.id
_entity.type
_entity.pdbx_description
1 polymer ?
#
loop_
_entity_poly.entity_id
_entity_poly.type
_entity_poly.pdbx_seq_one_letter_code
_entity_poly.pdbx_strand_id
1 'polypeptide(L)'
;MQTEAKYIVLDIEGTICPISFVKDELFPFFLKQLPNYLDKYSFPLKDSNESMDDIEKILIQFPNEANQSKDLLIEYINDLVNRDIKDPVLKQLQGFIWENG
;
A
#
# COMPACT_ATOMS: atom_id res chain seq x y z
N MET A 1 -25.11 -12.03 39.81
CA MET A 1 -24.76 -10.63 39.48
C MET A 1 -23.91 -10.67 38.24
N GLN A 2 -24.42 -10.17 37.12
CA GLN A 2 -23.72 -10.11 35.85
C GLN A 2 -23.12 -8.71 35.75
N THR A 3 -21.80 -8.60 35.66
CA THR A 3 -21.11 -7.32 35.50
C THR A 3 -21.35 -6.83 34.08
N GLU A 4 -22.17 -5.79 33.94
CA GLU A 4 -22.40 -5.12 32.66
C GLU A 4 -21.19 -4.22 32.34
N ALA A 5 -20.39 -4.62 31.35
CA ALA A 5 -19.27 -3.83 30.90
C ALA A 5 -19.79 -2.61 30.12
N LYS A 6 -19.48 -1.39 30.59
CA LYS A 6 -19.90 -0.14 29.93
C LYS A 6 -19.10 0.20 28.67
N TYR A 7 -17.88 -0.34 28.55
CA TYR A 7 -16.99 -0.10 27.43
C TYR A 7 -16.17 -1.37 27.15
N ILE A 8 -15.92 -1.64 25.87
CA ILE A 8 -15.09 -2.75 25.40
C ILE A 8 -13.94 -2.14 24.60
N VAL A 9 -12.72 -2.54 24.93
CA VAL A 9 -11.52 -2.22 24.14
C VAL A 9 -11.06 -3.52 23.48
N LEU A 10 -10.97 -3.52 22.16
CA LEU A 10 -10.53 -4.66 21.37
C LEU A 10 -9.18 -4.34 20.74
N ASP A 11 -8.22 -5.22 21.00
CA ASP A 11 -6.95 -5.25 20.27
C ASP A 11 -7.14 -5.97 18.93
N ILE A 12 -6.29 -5.68 17.95
CA ILE A 12 -6.42 -6.21 16.58
C ILE A 12 -5.59 -7.50 16.43
N GLU A 13 -4.27 -7.37 16.48
CA GLU A 13 -3.34 -8.46 16.21
C GLU A 13 -3.33 -9.49 17.35
N GLY A 14 -3.70 -10.74 17.05
CA GLY A 14 -3.71 -11.83 18.03
C GLY A 14 -4.92 -11.87 18.96
N THR A 15 -5.87 -10.93 18.80
CA THR A 15 -7.12 -10.90 19.57
C THR A 15 -8.37 -11.09 18.69
N ILE A 16 -8.53 -10.29 17.63
CA ILE A 16 -9.66 -10.41 16.69
C ILE A 16 -9.23 -10.84 15.28
N CYS A 17 -7.95 -10.66 14.93
CA CYS A 17 -7.36 -11.17 13.69
C CYS A 17 -6.06 -11.93 13.98
N PRO A 18 -5.74 -12.99 13.21
CA PRO A 18 -4.42 -13.61 13.29
C PRO A 18 -3.32 -12.57 13.07
N ILE A 19 -2.25 -12.63 13.87
CA ILE A 19 -1.07 -11.75 13.74
C ILE A 19 -0.51 -11.77 12.30
N SER A 20 -0.69 -12.88 11.59
CA SER A 20 -0.19 -13.04 10.23
C SER A 20 -1.07 -12.44 9.14
N PHE A 21 -2.28 -11.95 9.45
CA PHE A 21 -3.23 -11.44 8.45
C PHE A 21 -2.66 -10.33 7.56
N VAL A 22 -1.83 -9.43 8.12
CA VAL A 22 -1.19 -8.37 7.33
C VAL A 22 -0.24 -8.95 6.28
N LYS A 23 0.58 -9.93 6.67
CA LYS A 23 1.58 -10.54 5.79
C LYS A 23 0.97 -11.54 4.81
N ASP A 24 -0.02 -12.31 5.26
CA ASP A 24 -0.56 -13.44 4.52
C ASP A 24 -1.74 -13.04 3.62
N GLU A 25 -2.43 -11.94 3.92
CA GLU A 25 -3.61 -11.50 3.17
C GLU A 25 -3.46 -10.09 2.60
N LEU A 26 -3.15 -9.08 3.42
CA LEU A 26 -3.12 -7.68 2.96
C LEU A 26 -1.97 -7.39 1.99
N PHE A 27 -0.78 -7.93 2.22
CA PHE A 27 0.35 -7.76 1.31
C PHE A 27 0.09 -8.46 -0.04
N PRO A 28 -0.34 -9.74 -0.11
CA PRO A 28 -0.72 -10.37 -1.37
C PRO A 28 -1.87 -9.65 -2.09
N PHE A 29 -2.86 -9.12 -1.37
CA PHE A 29 -3.94 -8.33 -1.97
C PHE A 29 -3.40 -7.05 -2.62
N PHE A 30 -2.60 -6.29 -1.89
CA PHE A 30 -1.96 -5.07 -2.38
C PHE A 30 -1.14 -5.33 -3.66
N LEU A 31 -0.31 -6.37 -3.67
CA LEU A 31 0.53 -6.71 -4.82
C LEU A 31 -0.29 -7.14 -6.05
N LYS A 32 -1.45 -7.79 -5.86
CA LYS A 32 -2.36 -8.15 -6.96
C LYS A 32 -3.06 -6.93 -7.56
N GLN A 33 -3.39 -5.93 -6.74
CA GLN A 33 -4.10 -4.73 -7.17
C GLN A 33 -3.14 -3.70 -7.80
N LEU A 34 -1.88 -3.65 -7.37
CA LEU A 34 -0.90 -2.67 -7.82
C LEU A 34 -0.81 -2.53 -9.36
N PRO A 35 -0.70 -3.61 -10.17
CA PRO A 35 -0.62 -3.48 -11.63
C PRO A 35 -1.85 -2.79 -12.24
N ASN A 36 -3.06 -3.03 -11.70
CA ASN A 36 -4.31 -2.46 -12.19
C ASN A 36 -4.38 -0.94 -11.94
N TYR A 37 -3.81 -0.47 -10.83
CA TYR A 37 -3.69 0.97 -10.57
C TYR A 37 -2.66 1.59 -11.50
N LEU A 38 -1.52 0.93 -11.69
CA LEU A 38 -0.45 1.44 -12.55
C LEU A 38 -0.81 1.45 -14.04
N ASP A 39 -1.74 0.60 -14.50
CA ASP A 39 -2.24 0.61 -15.89
C ASP A 39 -2.93 1.92 -16.30
N LYS A 40 -3.37 2.72 -15.33
CA LYS A 40 -4.00 4.03 -15.60
C LYS A 40 -2.99 5.12 -15.88
N TYR A 41 -1.70 4.88 -15.62
CA TYR A 41 -0.64 5.88 -15.70
C TYR A 41 0.33 5.57 -16.84
N SER A 42 0.85 6.63 -17.46
CA SER A 42 1.89 6.53 -18.48
C SER A 42 3.27 6.78 -17.88
N PHE A 43 4.23 5.96 -18.27
CA PHE A 43 5.62 6.05 -17.83
C PHE A 43 6.50 6.70 -18.91
N PRO A 44 7.58 7.42 -18.56
CA PRO A 44 8.00 7.74 -17.19
C PRO A 44 7.05 8.74 -16.52
N LEU A 45 6.82 8.54 -15.22
CA LEU A 45 6.00 9.46 -14.42
C LEU A 45 6.66 10.84 -14.43
N LYS A 46 5.94 11.86 -14.88
CA LYS A 46 6.44 13.24 -14.93
C LYS A 46 5.63 14.08 -13.96
N ASP A 47 6.32 14.94 -13.24
CA ASP A 47 5.73 15.95 -12.38
C ASP A 47 5.00 16.98 -13.26
N SER A 48 3.75 16.67 -13.59
CA SER A 48 2.91 17.46 -14.47
C SER A 48 1.95 18.19 -13.55
N ASN A 49 2.24 19.47 -13.26
CA ASN A 49 1.50 20.33 -12.34
C ASN A 49 0.00 20.53 -12.66
N GLU A 50 -0.53 19.86 -13.68
CA GLU A 50 -1.92 19.91 -14.11
C GLU A 50 -2.58 18.58 -13.75
N SER A 51 -3.20 18.54 -12.56
CA SER A 51 -4.11 17.47 -12.12
C SER A 51 -3.48 16.10 -11.82
N MET A 52 -2.46 16.05 -10.96
CA MET A 52 -1.99 14.78 -10.41
C MET A 52 -3.04 14.18 -9.45
N ASP A 53 -3.50 12.97 -9.77
CA ASP A 53 -4.23 12.13 -8.82
C ASP A 53 -3.36 11.86 -7.58
N ASP A 54 -3.99 11.67 -6.42
CA ASP A 54 -3.24 11.53 -5.16
C ASP A 54 -2.28 10.32 -5.19
N ILE A 55 -2.62 9.26 -5.92
CA ILE A 55 -1.71 8.14 -6.13
C ILE A 55 -0.52 8.52 -7.01
N GLU A 56 -0.69 9.34 -8.05
CA GLU A 56 0.42 9.78 -8.90
C GLU A 56 1.44 10.60 -8.09
N LYS A 57 0.96 11.46 -7.18
CA LYS A 57 1.80 12.20 -6.23
C LYS A 57 2.59 11.28 -5.29
N ILE A 58 2.04 10.12 -4.94
CA ILE A 58 2.75 9.10 -4.16
C ILE A 58 3.78 8.39 -5.03
N LEU A 59 3.41 8.02 -6.26
CA LEU A 59 4.29 7.27 -7.16
C LEU A 59 5.54 8.06 -7.57
N ILE A 60 5.43 9.38 -7.79
CA ILE A 60 6.60 10.22 -8.11
C ILE A 60 7.62 10.34 -6.97
N GLN A 61 7.24 10.00 -5.73
CA GLN A 61 8.17 10.03 -4.58
C GLN A 61 9.10 8.81 -4.57
N PHE A 62 8.81 7.76 -5.35
CA PHE A 62 9.73 6.64 -5.53
C PHE A 62 10.97 7.05 -6.34
N PRO A 63 12.08 6.29 -6.24
CA PRO A 63 13.30 6.60 -6.99
C PRO A 63 13.05 6.73 -8.48
N ASN A 64 13.69 7.72 -9.12
CA ASN A 64 13.56 7.98 -10.56
C ASN A 64 13.89 6.76 -11.44
N GLU A 65 14.73 5.86 -10.94
CA GLU A 65 15.11 4.59 -11.56
C GLU A 65 13.91 3.64 -11.69
N ALA A 66 13.08 3.57 -10.64
CA ALA A 66 11.86 2.75 -10.62
C ALA A 66 10.75 3.37 -11.49
N ASN A 67 10.68 4.71 -11.54
CA ASN A 67 9.65 5.44 -12.29
C ASN A 67 9.86 5.47 -13.83
N GLN A 68 10.88 4.77 -14.35
CA GLN A 68 11.12 4.67 -15.81
C GLN A 68 10.13 3.74 -16.51
N SER A 69 9.65 2.70 -15.83
CA SER A 69 8.75 1.69 -16.39
C SER A 69 7.83 1.16 -15.30
N LYS A 70 6.62 0.77 -15.70
CA LYS A 70 5.65 0.08 -14.84
C LYS A 70 6.29 -1.15 -14.18
N ASP A 71 7.00 -1.97 -14.96
CA ASP A 71 7.57 -3.22 -14.47
C ASP A 71 8.67 -2.99 -13.42
N LEU A 72 9.51 -1.97 -13.63
CA LEU A 72 10.57 -1.59 -12.69
C LEU A 72 9.98 -1.07 -11.36
N LEU A 73 8.92 -0.29 -11.44
CA LEU A 73 8.24 0.20 -10.25
C LEU A 73 7.57 -0.93 -9.46
N ILE A 74 6.93 -1.87 -10.16
CA ILE A 74 6.34 -3.06 -9.56
C ILE A 74 7.43 -3.93 -8.91
N GLU A 75 8.55 -4.16 -9.59
CA GLU A 75 9.67 -4.93 -9.06
C GLU A 75 10.24 -4.29 -7.80
N TYR A 76 10.45 -2.96 -7.83
CA TYR A 76 10.94 -2.20 -6.69
C TYR A 76 9.99 -2.29 -5.49
N ILE A 77 8.68 -2.09 -5.71
CA ILE A 77 7.67 -2.19 -4.64
C ILE A 77 7.58 -3.62 -4.10
N ASN A 78 7.63 -4.63 -4.96
CA ASN A 78 7.66 -6.04 -4.55
C ASN A 78 8.85 -6.33 -3.65
N ASP A 79 10.04 -5.85 -4.01
CA ASP A 79 11.25 -6.03 -3.20
C ASP A 79 11.11 -5.35 -1.83
N LEU A 80 10.56 -4.12 -1.77
CA LEU A 80 10.30 -3.45 -0.49
C LEU A 80 9.33 -4.24 0.40
N VAL A 81 8.25 -4.77 -0.16
CA VAL A 81 7.27 -5.59 0.57
C VAL A 81 7.90 -6.90 1.04
N ASN A 82 8.62 -7.61 0.17
CA ASN A 82 9.27 -8.88 0.49
C ASN A 82 10.35 -8.73 1.57
N ARG A 83 11.08 -7.62 1.56
CA ARG A 83 12.10 -7.31 2.57
C ARG A 83 11.53 -6.66 3.84
N ASP A 84 10.21 -6.52 3.95
CA ASP A 84 9.52 -5.89 5.09
C ASP A 84 10.07 -4.47 5.38
N ILE A 85 10.39 -3.72 4.32
CA ILE A 85 10.95 -2.37 4.42
C ILE A 85 9.84 -1.40 4.79
N LYS A 86 10.00 -0.71 5.92
CA LYS A 86 9.05 0.27 6.45
C LYS A 86 9.17 1.64 5.77
N ASP A 87 9.19 1.65 4.44
CA ASP A 87 9.28 2.86 3.64
C ASP A 87 8.02 3.75 3.81
N PRO A 88 8.15 5.06 4.08
CA PRO A 88 7.01 5.95 4.26
C PRO A 88 6.13 6.12 3.01
N VAL A 89 6.74 6.07 1.81
CA VAL A 89 6.02 6.21 0.53
C VAL A 89 5.24 4.93 0.24
N LEU A 90 5.86 3.77 0.47
CA LEU A 90 5.18 2.47 0.37
C LEU A 90 3.94 2.41 1.27
N LYS A 91 4.05 2.87 2.53
CA LYS A 91 2.91 2.88 3.46
C LYS A 91 1.77 3.79 3.00
N GLN A 92 2.09 4.94 2.43
CA GLN A 92 1.09 5.84 1.85
C GLN A 92 0.37 5.15 0.68
N LEU A 93 1.12 4.49 -0.20
CA LEU A 93 0.55 3.76 -1.33
C LEU A 93 -0.35 2.60 -0.87
N GLN A 94 0.10 1.83 0.13
CA GLN A 94 -0.68 0.75 0.73
C GLN A 94 -2.00 1.26 1.32
N GLY A 95 -1.93 2.34 2.12
CA GLY A 95 -3.11 2.99 2.69
C GLY A 95 -4.11 3.42 1.62
N PHE A 96 -3.65 4.08 0.57
CA PHE A 96 -4.50 4.50 -0.54
C PHE A 96 -5.19 3.31 -1.23
N ILE A 97 -4.46 2.23 -1.52
CA ILE A 97 -5.02 1.05 -2.18
C ILE A 97 -6.01 0.32 -1.26
N TRP A 98 -5.74 0.24 0.05
CA TRP A 98 -6.66 -0.39 1.00
C TRP A 98 -7.93 0.41 1.25
N GLU A 99 -7.90 1.74 1.16
CA GLU A 99 -9.11 2.56 1.26
C GLU A 99 -10.02 2.46 0.02
N ASN A 100 -9.44 2.14 -1.14
CA ASN A 100 -10.14 2.12 -2.43
C ASN A 100 -10.39 0.71 -2.99
N GLY A 101 -9.99 -0.36 -2.28
CA GLY A 101 -10.10 -1.76 -2.70
C GLY A 101 -11.01 -2.56 -1.78
#